data_AF-A0A367WWL9-F1
#
_entry.id   AF-A0A367WWL9-F1
#
_cell.length_a   1.000
_cell.length_b   1.000
_cell.length_c   1.000
_cell.angle_alpha   90.00
_cell.angle_beta   90.00
_cell.angle_gamma   90.00
#
_symmetry.space_group_name_H-M   'P 1'
#
loop_
_entity.id
_entity.type
_entity.pdbx_description
1 polymer ?
#
loop_
_entity_poly.entity_id
_entity_poly.type
_entity_poly.pdbx_seq_one_letter_code
_entity_poly.pdbx_strand_id
1 'polypeptide(L)'
;MSITRTTHRTVTFFHPFHLSCHDGLLRAGEYEVDTLEKLDIEAATRSYIKLECQLHLWSEEDLAQGIKSLTVMPQELEAALALDSDPLREDERNRMIKSFGGVSEDTAA
;
A
#
# COMPACT_ATOMS: atom_id res chain seq x y z
N MET A 1 -29.20 -9.08 0.48
CA MET A 1 -28.42 -8.35 1.51
C MET A 1 -26.97 -8.83 1.40
N SER A 2 -25.99 -7.93 1.39
CA SER A 2 -24.56 -8.28 1.38
C SER A 2 -23.99 -8.14 2.79
N ILE A 3 -23.21 -9.11 3.23
CA ILE A 3 -22.49 -9.04 4.52
C ILE A 3 -21.09 -8.51 4.23
N THR A 4 -20.73 -7.40 4.86
CA THR A 4 -19.40 -6.80 4.79
C THR A 4 -18.74 -6.80 6.17
N ARG A 5 -17.41 -6.77 6.19
CA ARG A 5 -16.60 -6.54 7.38
C ARG A 5 -15.41 -5.66 7.03
N THR A 6 -14.90 -4.94 8.00
CA THR A 6 -13.63 -4.22 7.88
C THR A 6 -12.58 -4.96 8.71
N THR A 7 -11.40 -5.14 8.14
CA THR A 7 -10.23 -5.69 8.85
C THR A 7 -9.15 -4.63 8.95
N HIS A 8 -8.56 -4.52 10.13
CA HIS A 8 -7.51 -3.55 10.43
C HIS A 8 -6.17 -4.29 10.49
N ARG A 9 -5.16 -3.80 9.79
CA ARG A 9 -3.78 -4.32 9.89
C ARG A 9 -2.76 -3.20 9.77
N THR A 10 -1.58 -3.41 10.35
CA THR A 10 -0.41 -2.56 10.11
C THR A 10 0.47 -3.24 9.06
N VAL A 11 0.96 -2.46 8.11
CA VAL A 11 1.95 -2.90 7.10
C VAL A 11 3.17 -2.00 7.17
N THR A 12 4.34 -2.56 6.86
CA THR A 12 5.61 -1.84 6.89
C THR A 12 6.20 -1.82 5.48
N PHE A 13 6.58 -0.63 5.02
CA PHE A 13 7.38 -0.44 3.82
C PHE A 13 8.80 -0.06 4.23
N PHE A 14 9.80 -0.81 3.79
CA PHE A 14 11.21 -0.58 4.09
C PHE A 14 11.81 0.52 3.21
N HIS A 15 11.25 0.74 2.03
CA HIS A 15 11.72 1.72 1.07
C HIS A 15 10.58 2.66 0.63
N PRO A 16 10.90 3.84 0.07
CA PRO A 16 9.90 4.69 -0.56
C PRO A 16 9.17 3.93 -1.67
N PHE A 17 7.85 4.12 -1.74
CA PHE A 17 6.99 3.39 -2.66
C PHE A 17 6.00 4.32 -3.33
N HIS A 18 5.40 3.86 -4.44
CA HIS A 18 4.38 4.61 -5.16
C HIS A 18 3.11 3.78 -5.24
N LEU A 19 1.96 4.46 -5.12
CA LEU A 19 0.64 3.90 -5.37
C LEU A 19 -0.03 4.75 -6.45
N SER A 20 -0.73 4.11 -7.38
CA SER A 20 -1.38 4.76 -8.53
C SER A 20 -2.36 5.87 -8.14
N CYS A 21 -2.90 5.82 -6.92
CA CYS A 21 -3.82 6.80 -6.35
C CYS A 21 -3.14 8.04 -5.74
N HIS A 22 -1.81 8.14 -5.82
CA HIS A 22 -1.03 9.24 -5.24
C HIS A 22 0.06 9.68 -6.21
N ASP A 23 0.10 10.96 -6.60
CA ASP A 23 0.98 11.45 -7.66
C ASP A 23 2.49 11.38 -7.34
N GLY A 24 2.85 11.21 -6.07
CA GLY A 24 4.24 11.18 -5.60
C GLY A 24 4.68 9.86 -4.97
N LEU A 25 5.85 9.90 -4.34
CA LEU A 25 6.34 8.83 -3.48
C LEU A 25 5.77 8.95 -2.08
N LEU A 26 5.31 7.83 -1.55
CA LEU A 26 5.07 7.64 -0.13
C LEU A 26 6.39 7.23 0.53
N ARG A 27 6.55 7.64 1.79
CA ARG A 27 7.77 7.40 2.56
C ARG A 27 7.83 5.94 3.01
N ALA A 28 9.04 5.42 3.22
CA ALA A 28 9.21 4.19 3.99
C ALA A 28 8.66 4.40 5.41
N GLY A 29 8.04 3.37 5.98
CA GLY A 29 7.48 3.42 7.32
C GLY A 29 6.33 2.44 7.54
N GLU A 30 5.72 2.56 8.71
CA GLU A 30 4.53 1.81 9.09
C GLU A 30 3.26 2.56 8.69
N TYR A 31 2.30 1.83 8.15
CA TYR A 31 1.01 2.35 7.73
C TYR A 31 -0.10 1.46 8.28
N GLU A 32 -1.16 2.11 8.77
CA GLU A 32 -2.40 1.42 9.11
C GLU A 32 -3.26 1.25 7.86
N VAL A 33 -3.81 0.06 7.68
CA VAL A 33 -4.63 -0.31 6.53
C VAL A 33 -5.94 -0.90 7.01
N ASP A 34 -7.03 -0.29 6.56
CA ASP A 34 -8.38 -0.82 6.71
C ASP A 34 -8.81 -1.48 5.41
N THR A 35 -9.04 -2.79 5.42
CA THR A 35 -9.54 -3.50 4.23
C THR A 35 -11.02 -3.79 4.40
N LEU A 36 -11.83 -3.24 3.49
CA LEU A 36 -13.24 -3.60 3.37
C LEU A 36 -13.32 -4.93 2.62
N GLU A 37 -14.00 -5.89 3.24
CA GLU A 37 -14.20 -7.21 2.69
C GLU A 37 -15.69 -7.54 2.60
N LYS A 38 -16.06 -8.27 1.56
CA LYS A 38 -17.40 -8.81 1.38
C LYS A 38 -17.36 -10.32 1.50
N LEU A 39 -18.29 -10.89 2.26
CA LEU A 39 -18.48 -12.33 2.32
C LEU A 39 -18.78 -12.85 0.92
N ASP A 40 -18.00 -13.82 0.46
CA ASP A 40 -18.29 -14.55 -0.75
C ASP A 40 -19.39 -15.57 -0.46
N ILE A 41 -20.59 -15.31 -0.96
CA ILE A 41 -21.77 -16.16 -0.72
C ILE A 41 -21.74 -17.39 -1.65
N GLU A 42 -20.96 -17.33 -2.74
CA GLU A 42 -20.88 -18.38 -3.75
C GLU A 42 -19.74 -19.37 -3.47
N ALA A 43 -18.83 -19.04 -2.56
CA ALA A 43 -17.75 -19.92 -2.17
C ALA A 43 -18.25 -21.14 -1.37
N ALA A 44 -17.66 -22.32 -1.66
CA ALA A 44 -17.97 -23.58 -0.98
C ALA A 44 -17.64 -23.57 0.53
N THR A 45 -16.82 -22.61 0.97
CA THR A 45 -16.43 -22.39 2.37
C THR A 45 -16.49 -20.90 2.68
N ARG A 46 -16.55 -20.52 3.96
CA ARG A 46 -16.57 -19.13 4.38
C ARG A 46 -15.30 -18.39 3.96
N SER A 47 -15.36 -17.63 2.86
CA SER A 47 -14.29 -16.78 2.35
C SER A 47 -14.76 -15.34 2.17
N TYR A 48 -13.78 -14.44 2.03
CA TYR A 48 -14.01 -13.01 1.94
C TYR A 48 -13.23 -12.45 0.75
N ILE A 49 -13.89 -11.60 -0.04
CA ILE A 49 -13.29 -10.89 -1.16
C ILE A 49 -12.93 -9.49 -0.67
N LYS A 50 -11.65 -9.14 -0.76
CA LYS A 50 -11.17 -7.77 -0.50
C LYS A 50 -11.70 -6.84 -1.58
N LEU A 51 -12.39 -5.78 -1.20
CA LEU A 51 -12.99 -4.81 -2.12
C LEU A 51 -12.13 -3.55 -2.27
N GLU A 52 -11.71 -2.98 -1.14
CA GLU A 52 -10.92 -1.75 -1.08
C GLU A 52 -10.03 -1.75 0.16
N CYS A 53 -8.91 -1.04 0.09
CA CYS A 53 -8.03 -0.75 1.21
C CYS A 53 -7.99 0.77 1.45
N GLN A 54 -8.11 1.20 2.70
CA GLN A 54 -7.79 2.57 3.10
C GLN A 54 -6.45 2.57 3.80
N LEU A 55 -5.46 3.21 3.19
CA LEU A 55 -4.13 3.42 3.76
C LEU A 55 -4.15 4.74 4.52
N HIS A 56 -3.97 4.72 5.84
CA HIS A 56 -3.97 5.93 6.66
C HIS A 56 -2.59 6.60 6.62
N LEU A 57 -2.58 7.90 6.36
CA LEU A 57 -1.36 8.70 6.31
C LEU A 57 -1.21 9.47 7.63
N TRP A 58 -0.05 9.33 8.26
CA TRP A 58 0.24 9.90 9.58
C TRP A 58 1.42 10.89 9.54
N SER A 59 2.02 11.12 8.37
CA SER A 59 3.13 12.06 8.27
C SER A 59 2.63 13.50 8.45
N GLU A 60 3.44 14.34 9.11
CA GLU A 60 3.08 15.75 9.33
C GLU A 60 2.88 16.52 8.01
N GLU A 61 3.60 16.12 6.94
CA GLU A 61 3.45 16.70 5.60
C GLU A 61 2.11 16.31 4.95
N ASP A 62 1.70 15.05 5.05
CA ASP A 62 0.43 14.57 4.49
C ASP A 62 -0.77 15.17 5.24
N LEU A 63 -0.65 15.27 6.57
CA LEU A 63 -1.63 15.94 7.43
C LEU A 63 -1.72 17.44 7.13
N ALA A 64 -0.60 18.10 6.83
CA ALA A 64 -0.58 19.51 6.41
C ALA A 64 -1.26 19.73 5.05
N GLN A 65 -1.23 18.73 4.16
CA GLN A 65 -1.99 18.72 2.90
C GLN A 65 -3.46 18.29 3.07
N GLY A 66 -3.87 17.91 4.29
CA GLY A 66 -5.24 17.51 4.61
C GLY A 66 -5.62 16.09 4.15
N ILE A 67 -4.66 15.30 3.66
CA ILE A 67 -4.87 13.92 3.22
C ILE A 67 -4.70 13.01 4.44
N LYS A 68 -5.81 12.41 4.90
CA LYS A 68 -5.83 11.52 6.06
C LYS A 68 -5.74 10.05 5.69
N SER A 69 -6.24 9.69 4.53
CA SER A 69 -6.17 8.33 4.00
C SER A 69 -6.24 8.31 2.48
N LEU A 70 -5.67 7.26 1.90
CA LEU A 70 -5.74 6.96 0.48
C LEU A 70 -6.58 5.70 0.27
N THR A 71 -7.53 5.76 -0.66
CA THR A 71 -8.26 4.57 -1.10
C THR A 71 -7.43 3.87 -2.18
N VAL A 72 -7.00 2.65 -1.90
CA VAL A 72 -6.09 1.85 -2.73
C VAL A 72 -6.79 0.54 -3.11
N MET A 73 -6.56 0.06 -4.33
CA MET A 73 -7.04 -1.27 -4.72
C MET A 73 -6.24 -2.35 -3.97
N PRO A 74 -6.87 -3.41 -3.44
CA PRO A 74 -6.15 -4.44 -2.70
C PRO A 74 -4.98 -5.04 -3.47
N GLN A 75 -5.15 -5.29 -4.77
CA GLN A 75 -4.09 -5.84 -5.63
C GLN A 75 -2.88 -4.90 -5.78
N GLU A 76 -3.09 -3.59 -5.79
CA GLU A 76 -2.00 -2.62 -5.92
C GLU A 76 -1.20 -2.54 -4.61
N LEU A 77 -1.90 -2.55 -3.47
CA LEU A 77 -1.25 -2.57 -2.16
C LEU A 77 -0.40 -3.84 -1.98
N GLU A 78 -0.94 -5.01 -2.34
CA GLU A 78 -0.18 -6.27 -2.26
C GLU A 78 1.01 -6.29 -3.24
N ALA A 79 0.85 -5.72 -4.44
CA ALA A 79 1.96 -5.60 -5.39
C ALA A 79 3.08 -4.67 -4.89
N ALA A 80 2.72 -3.54 -4.27
CA ALA A 80 3.67 -2.62 -3.67
C ALA A 80 4.43 -3.28 -2.50
N LEU A 81 3.73 -3.99 -1.61
CA LEU A 81 4.34 -4.74 -0.51
C LEU A 81 5.27 -5.87 -1.01
N ALA A 82 4.86 -6.57 -2.07
CA ALA A 82 5.69 -7.61 -2.68
C ALA A 82 6.95 -7.04 -3.34
N LEU A 83 6.86 -5.86 -3.96
CA LEU A 83 8.02 -5.18 -4.55
C LEU A 83 8.99 -4.66 -3.48
N ASP A 84 8.49 -4.14 -2.37
CA ASP A 84 9.30 -3.63 -1.28
C ASP A 84 10.06 -4.74 -0.52
N SER A 85 9.38 -5.87 -0.27
CA SER A 85 9.93 -6.97 0.52
C SER A 85 10.82 -7.96 -0.26
N ASP A 86 10.82 -7.90 -1.60
CA ASP A 86 11.61 -8.82 -2.44
C ASP A 86 13.00 -8.24 -2.76
N PRO A 87 14.09 -8.79 -2.17
CA PRO A 87 15.44 -8.31 -2.42
C PRO A 87 15.90 -8.56 -3.86
N LEU A 88 15.30 -9.51 -4.59
CA LEU A 88 15.64 -9.79 -5.99
C LEU A 88 15.04 -8.77 -6.97
N ARG A 89 14.11 -7.93 -6.50
CA ARG A 89 13.43 -6.90 -7.31
C ARG A 89 13.90 -5.49 -6.99
N GLU A 90 15.07 -5.36 -6.38
CA GLU A 90 15.71 -4.08 -6.06
C GLU A 90 15.85 -3.16 -7.30
N ASP A 91 16.28 -3.68 -8.44
CA ASP A 91 16.40 -2.88 -9.68
C ASP A 91 15.07 -2.28 -10.13
N GLU A 92 13.98 -3.04 -9.97
CA GLU A 92 12.63 -2.62 -10.31
C GLU A 92 12.14 -1.53 -9.34
N ARG A 93 12.36 -1.74 -8.04
CA ARG A 93 12.07 -0.75 -6.98
C ARG A 93 12.85 0.54 -7.21
N ASN A 94 14.15 0.47 -7.45
CA ASN A 94 15.00 1.63 -7.67
C ASN A 94 14.58 2.40 -8.94
N ARG A 95 14.15 1.69 -9.99
CA ARG A 95 13.58 2.33 -11.20
C ARG A 95 12.27 3.04 -10.90
N MET A 96 11.37 2.43 -10.12
CA MET A 96 10.13 3.07 -9.67
C MET A 96 10.45 4.34 -8.88
N ILE A 97 11.30 4.27 -7.85
CA ILE A 97 11.68 5.42 -7.02
C ILE A 97 12.21 6.57 -7.88
N LYS A 98 13.13 6.29 -8.81
CA LYS A 98 13.68 7.31 -9.73
C LYS A 98 12.60 7.95 -10.62
N SER A 99 11.62 7.16 -11.07
CA SER A 99 10.56 7.63 -11.98
C SER A 99 9.62 8.63 -11.30
N PHE A 100 9.50 8.57 -9.98
CA PHE A 100 8.69 9.50 -9.17
C PHE A 100 9.54 10.51 -8.39
N GLY A 101 10.76 10.78 -8.86
CA GLY A 101 11.61 11.86 -8.33
C GLY A 101 12.35 11.53 -7.03
N GLY A 102 12.33 10.28 -6.58
CA GLY A 102 13.10 9.84 -5.43
C GLY A 102 14.57 9.58 -5.77
N VAL A 103 15.43 9.73 -4.76
CA VAL A 103 16.83 9.30 -4.84
C VAL A 103 16.85 7.82 -4.49
N SER A 104 17.27 6.98 -5.44
CA SER A 104 17.56 5.57 -5.12
C SER A 104 18.65 5.52 -4.06
N GLU A 105 18.53 4.61 -3.09
CA GLU A 105 19.66 4.23 -2.25
C GLU A 105 20.69 3.52 -3.16
N ASP A 106 21.47 4.31 -3.88
CA ASP A 106 22.70 3.84 -4.50
C ASP A 106 23.55 3.35 -3.33
N THR A 107 23.85 2.05 -3.33
CA THR A 107 24.70 1.44 -2.32
C THR A 107 26.06 2.12 -2.41
N ALA A 108 26.29 3.10 -1.54
CA ALA A 108 27.61 3.64 -1.31
C ALA A 108 28.41 2.57 -0.55
N ALA A 109 29.48 2.13 -1.21
CA ALA A 109 30.60 1.29 -0.75
C ALA A 109 30.47 -0.23 -0.94
#